data_AF-A0A0G1GVX5-F1
#
_entry.id   AF-A0A0G1GVX5-F1
#
_cell.length_a   1.000
_cell.length_b   1.000
_cell.length_c   1.000
_cell.angle_alpha   90.00
_cell.angle_beta   90.00
_cell.angle_gamma   90.00
#
_symmetry.space_group_name_H-M   'P 1'
#
loop_
_entity.id
_entity.type
_entity.pdbx_description
1 polymer ?
#
loop_
_entity_poly.entity_id
_entity_poly.type
_entity_poly.pdbx_seq_one_letter_code
_entity_poly.pdbx_strand_id
1 'polypeptide(L)'
;MAKTSKIKRFNWNIFAQKVTELLKFASGATAAPINAERWEEIIFHALKSMGMKYKGEDPRWITGSHAPGADIWVDGLSISAKAGKLNNDKFLTISSYRLTRFSNLEQMKAFIDKEASNFDVYLCCARADQKGKRVYQVFLIPANVFSAQSLSWLKTTSGWQGSNNDGIIVKIVKKMSNQLWVTLPVHLCKKIAEVKLPVGDLGLELSDVLNLDKKD
;
A
#
# COMPACT_ATOMS: atom_id res chain seq x y z
N MET A 1 -16.93 -9.21 -13.91
CA MET A 1 -17.69 -9.90 -12.85
C MET A 1 -16.92 -11.03 -12.14
N ALA A 2 -16.01 -11.77 -12.80
CA ALA A 2 -15.30 -12.89 -12.15
C ALA A 2 -14.32 -12.48 -11.01
N LYS A 3 -13.58 -11.37 -11.14
CA LYS A 3 -12.57 -10.91 -10.14
C LYS A 3 -13.17 -10.63 -8.77
N THR A 4 -14.33 -9.98 -8.71
CA THR A 4 -15.01 -9.59 -7.46
C THR A 4 -15.44 -10.81 -6.62
N SER A 5 -15.74 -11.94 -7.27
CA SER A 5 -16.14 -13.17 -6.57
C SER A 5 -14.98 -13.81 -5.78
N LYS A 6 -13.74 -13.66 -6.26
CA LYS A 6 -12.55 -14.29 -5.65
C LYS A 6 -12.05 -13.51 -4.44
N ILE A 7 -12.05 -12.17 -4.52
CA ILE A 7 -11.75 -11.29 -3.37
C ILE A 7 -12.65 -11.61 -2.17
N LYS A 8 -13.92 -11.95 -2.41
CA LYS A 8 -14.89 -12.31 -1.37
C LYS A 8 -14.63 -13.67 -0.72
N ARG A 9 -14.00 -14.61 -1.44
CA ARG A 9 -13.69 -15.96 -0.94
C ARG A 9 -12.39 -16.02 -0.14
N PHE A 10 -11.51 -15.04 -0.30
CA PHE A 10 -10.27 -14.95 0.44
C PHE A 10 -10.54 -14.73 1.93
N ASN A 11 -9.87 -15.50 2.80
CA ASN A 11 -10.04 -15.39 4.25
C ASN A 11 -9.25 -14.21 4.82
N TRP A 12 -9.81 -13.01 4.65
CA TRP A 12 -9.22 -11.76 5.13
C TRP A 12 -9.06 -11.70 6.65
N ASN A 13 -9.81 -12.49 7.41
CA ASN A 13 -9.71 -12.51 8.87
C ASN A 13 -8.43 -13.22 9.31
N ILE A 14 -8.15 -14.40 8.76
CA ILE A 14 -6.89 -15.11 9.04
C ILE A 14 -5.70 -14.27 8.52
N PHE A 15 -5.82 -13.71 7.32
CA PHE A 15 -4.77 -12.85 6.78
C PHE A 15 -4.48 -11.63 7.69
N ALA A 16 -5.53 -10.97 8.19
CA ALA A 16 -5.39 -9.86 9.12
C ALA A 16 -4.66 -10.27 10.41
N GLN A 17 -4.99 -11.45 10.98
CA GLN A 17 -4.29 -11.99 12.15
C GLN A 17 -2.80 -12.18 11.87
N LYS A 18 -2.45 -12.82 10.74
CA LYS A 18 -1.06 -13.08 10.36
C LYS A 18 -0.27 -11.80 10.07
N VAL A 19 -0.88 -10.84 9.39
CA VAL A 19 -0.28 -9.52 9.19
C VAL A 19 -0.06 -8.80 10.53
N THR A 20 -1.00 -8.86 11.46
CA THR A 20 -0.84 -8.26 12.79
C THR A 20 0.32 -8.90 13.57
N GLU A 21 0.45 -10.23 13.56
CA GLU A 21 1.56 -10.95 14.18
C GLU A 21 2.91 -10.49 13.58
N LEU A 22 3.01 -10.47 12.24
CA LEU A 22 4.23 -10.11 11.53
C LEU A 22 4.61 -8.63 11.67
N LEU A 23 3.64 -7.71 11.69
CA LEU A 23 3.89 -6.28 11.93
C LEU A 23 4.45 -6.03 13.33
N LYS A 24 3.89 -6.71 14.35
CA LYS A 24 4.41 -6.66 15.73
C LYS A 24 5.83 -7.19 15.79
N PHE A 25 6.08 -8.36 15.22
CA PHE A 25 7.41 -8.96 15.17
C PHE A 25 8.42 -8.04 14.48
N ALA A 26 8.10 -7.56 13.28
CA ALA A 26 9.01 -6.73 12.50
C ALA A 26 9.32 -5.40 13.19
N SER A 27 8.34 -4.80 13.87
CA SER A 27 8.53 -3.54 14.61
C SER A 27 9.21 -3.73 15.97
N GLY A 28 9.10 -4.90 16.59
CA GLY A 28 9.85 -5.26 17.80
C GLY A 28 11.31 -5.62 17.51
N ALA A 29 11.63 -5.99 16.27
CA ALA A 29 13.01 -6.29 15.85
C ALA A 29 13.83 -5.02 15.57
N THR A 30 13.20 -3.92 15.17
CA THR A 30 13.88 -2.65 14.88
C THR A 30 12.97 -1.46 15.11
N ALA A 31 13.51 -0.35 15.63
CA ALA A 31 12.81 0.93 15.71
C ALA A 31 12.48 1.51 14.33
N ALA A 32 13.15 1.05 13.27
CA ALA A 32 12.90 1.50 11.90
C ALA A 32 11.44 1.19 11.49
N PRO A 33 10.71 2.17 10.94
CA PRO A 33 9.36 1.92 10.45
C PRO A 33 9.34 0.93 9.28
N ILE A 34 8.27 0.13 9.20
CA ILE A 34 7.98 -0.71 8.03
C ILE A 34 7.97 0.15 6.75
N ASN A 35 8.94 -0.11 5.87
CA ASN A 35 9.06 0.48 4.54
C ASN A 35 8.31 -0.37 3.49
N ALA A 36 8.40 0.00 2.21
CA ALA A 36 7.68 -0.70 1.14
C ALA A 36 8.11 -2.16 0.98
N GLU A 37 9.42 -2.43 0.92
CA GLU A 37 9.96 -3.78 0.75
C GLU A 37 9.58 -4.70 1.92
N ARG A 38 9.70 -4.19 3.15
CA ARG A 38 9.30 -4.91 4.36
C ARG A 38 7.79 -5.15 4.40
N TRP A 39 6.99 -4.24 3.85
CA TRP A 39 5.55 -4.44 3.74
C TRP A 39 5.19 -5.56 2.76
N GLU A 40 5.85 -5.61 1.60
CA GLU A 40 5.70 -6.72 0.66
C GLU A 40 6.09 -8.06 1.29
N GLU A 41 7.23 -8.10 2.00
CA GLU A 41 7.70 -9.27 2.73
C GLU A 41 6.65 -9.79 3.73
N ILE A 42 6.06 -8.88 4.52
CA ILE A 42 5.02 -9.22 5.49
C ILE A 42 3.79 -9.82 4.79
N ILE A 43 3.34 -9.24 3.67
CA ILE A 43 2.20 -9.78 2.92
C ILE A 43 2.55 -11.19 2.40
N PHE A 44 3.72 -11.36 1.80
CA PHE A 44 4.18 -12.63 1.26
C PHE A 44 4.21 -13.72 2.33
N HIS A 45 4.84 -13.46 3.49
CA HIS A 45 4.91 -14.43 4.58
C HIS A 45 3.54 -14.69 5.23
N ALA A 46 2.66 -13.68 5.32
CA ALA A 46 1.29 -13.89 5.78
C ALA A 46 0.55 -14.88 4.86
N LEU A 47 0.59 -14.67 3.54
CA LEU A 47 -0.02 -15.56 2.55
C LEU A 47 0.57 -16.97 2.59
N LYS A 48 1.91 -17.08 2.66
CA LYS A 48 2.60 -18.37 2.76
C LYS A 48 2.19 -19.13 4.02
N SER A 49 2.09 -18.46 5.17
CA SER A 49 1.68 -19.07 6.43
C SER A 49 0.23 -19.58 6.42
N MET A 50 -0.61 -19.01 5.56
CA MET A 50 -1.98 -19.48 5.33
C MET A 50 -2.04 -20.70 4.39
N GLY A 51 -0.90 -21.21 3.93
CA GLY A 51 -0.83 -22.29 2.94
C GLY A 51 -1.28 -21.87 1.55
N MET A 52 -1.37 -20.57 1.26
CA MET A 52 -1.81 -20.09 -0.04
C MET A 52 -0.75 -20.38 -1.10
N LYS A 53 -1.21 -20.68 -2.32
CA LYS A 53 -0.34 -21.08 -3.43
C LYS A 53 -0.51 -20.18 -4.66
N TYR A 54 0.47 -20.16 -5.55
CA TYR A 54 0.39 -19.58 -6.89
C TYR A 54 0.82 -20.64 -7.91
N LYS A 55 -0.09 -21.10 -8.76
CA LYS A 55 0.15 -22.18 -9.73
C LYS A 55 0.69 -23.47 -9.07
N GLY A 56 0.20 -23.79 -7.88
CA GLY A 56 0.62 -24.98 -7.11
C GLY A 56 1.87 -24.81 -6.25
N GLU A 57 2.58 -23.69 -6.38
CA GLU A 57 3.77 -23.36 -5.57
C GLU A 57 3.45 -22.29 -4.52
N ASP A 58 4.41 -21.90 -3.69
CA ASP A 58 4.23 -20.76 -2.78
C ASP A 58 3.80 -19.48 -3.52
N PRO A 59 3.25 -18.46 -2.81
CA PRO A 59 2.90 -17.19 -3.45
C PRO A 59 4.11 -16.64 -4.22
N ARG A 60 3.89 -15.94 -5.33
CA ARG A 60 4.98 -15.32 -6.07
C ARG A 60 5.19 -13.90 -5.55
N TRP A 61 6.42 -13.57 -5.20
CA TRP A 61 6.88 -12.22 -4.87
C TRP A 61 8.24 -12.00 -5.55
N ILE A 62 8.39 -10.86 -6.24
CA ILE A 62 9.66 -10.49 -6.89
C ILE A 62 10.20 -9.28 -6.14
N THR A 63 11.14 -9.53 -5.22
CA THR A 63 11.81 -8.51 -4.42
C THR A 63 12.47 -7.46 -5.30
N GLY A 64 12.24 -6.18 -5.01
CA GLY A 64 12.86 -5.06 -5.74
C GLY A 64 12.33 -4.85 -7.16
N SER A 65 11.21 -5.49 -7.53
CA SER A 65 10.57 -5.23 -8.82
C SER A 65 10.08 -3.79 -8.89
N HIS A 66 10.56 -3.04 -9.89
CA HIS A 66 10.00 -1.74 -10.25
C HIS A 66 8.95 -1.82 -11.36
N ALA A 67 8.52 -3.04 -11.71
CA ALA A 67 7.49 -3.23 -12.72
C ALA A 67 6.15 -2.65 -12.22
N PRO A 68 5.37 -1.98 -13.09
CA PRO A 68 4.05 -1.52 -12.71
C PRO A 68 3.11 -2.70 -12.52
N GLY A 69 2.26 -2.62 -11.49
CA GLY A 69 1.19 -3.58 -11.28
C GLY A 69 1.17 -4.25 -9.91
N ALA A 70 0.89 -5.55 -9.93
CA ALA A 70 0.99 -6.42 -8.76
C ALA A 70 2.45 -6.58 -8.31
N ASP A 71 2.64 -6.58 -7.00
CA ASP A 71 3.90 -6.89 -6.33
C ASP A 71 3.91 -8.36 -5.88
N ILE A 72 2.73 -8.91 -5.58
CA ILE A 72 2.54 -10.29 -5.07
C ILE A 72 1.38 -10.97 -5.80
N TRP A 73 1.58 -12.24 -6.17
CA TRP A 73 0.57 -13.09 -6.80
C TRP A 73 0.29 -14.34 -5.98
N VAL A 74 -0.99 -14.68 -5.87
CA VAL A 74 -1.49 -15.90 -5.24
C VAL A 74 -2.69 -16.39 -6.05
N ASP A 75 -3.11 -17.64 -5.86
CA ASP A 75 -4.12 -18.27 -6.69
C ASP A 75 -5.44 -17.49 -6.60
N GLY A 76 -5.79 -16.88 -7.74
CA GLY A 76 -7.01 -16.09 -7.87
C GLY A 76 -6.96 -14.69 -7.25
N LEU A 77 -5.81 -14.21 -6.77
CA LEU A 77 -5.65 -12.87 -6.23
C LEU A 77 -4.27 -12.28 -6.56
N SER A 78 -4.26 -11.05 -7.02
CA SER A 78 -3.05 -10.26 -7.29
C SER A 78 -3.09 -8.96 -6.51
N ILE A 79 -1.98 -8.61 -5.87
CA ILE A 79 -1.90 -7.57 -4.84
C ILE A 79 -0.85 -6.55 -5.24
N SER A 80 -1.22 -5.27 -5.18
CA SER A 80 -0.25 -4.17 -5.19
C SER A 80 -0.07 -3.64 -3.76
N ALA A 81 1.13 -3.78 -3.20
CA ALA A 81 1.49 -3.34 -1.87
C ALA A 81 1.79 -1.84 -1.90
N LYS A 82 1.21 -1.08 -0.97
CA LYS A 82 1.39 0.38 -0.90
C LYS A 82 1.59 0.83 0.54
N ALA A 83 2.47 1.81 0.73
CA ALA A 83 2.48 2.60 1.94
C ALA A 83 1.38 3.68 1.85
N GLY A 84 0.78 4.00 2.97
CA GLY A 84 -0.28 5.00 3.06
C GLY A 84 -0.01 6.07 4.10
N LYS A 85 -0.66 7.21 3.91
CA LYS A 85 -0.79 8.26 4.92
C LYS A 85 -2.26 8.53 5.18
N LEU A 86 -2.67 8.44 6.44
CA LEU A 86 -3.99 8.90 6.85
C LEU A 86 -3.95 10.40 7.17
N ASN A 87 -4.93 11.12 6.66
CA ASN A 87 -5.14 12.52 6.95
C ASN A 87 -6.45 12.65 7.74
N ASN A 88 -6.33 13.03 9.01
CA ASN A 88 -7.45 13.24 9.94
C ASN A 88 -8.44 12.06 10.01
N ASP A 89 -7.95 10.82 9.86
CA ASP A 89 -8.75 9.58 9.81
C ASP A 89 -9.85 9.53 8.74
N LYS A 90 -9.93 10.53 7.87
CA LYS A 90 -10.98 10.68 6.85
C LYS A 90 -10.50 10.28 5.46
N PHE A 91 -9.22 10.50 5.18
CA PHE A 91 -8.65 10.28 3.85
C PHE A 91 -7.37 9.46 3.93
N LEU A 92 -7.30 8.43 3.09
CA LEU A 92 -6.10 7.63 2.87
C LEU A 92 -5.43 8.07 1.58
N THR A 93 -4.19 8.53 1.68
CA THR A 93 -3.36 8.87 0.52
C THR A 93 -2.31 7.79 0.28
N ILE A 94 -2.24 7.29 -0.95
CA ILE A 94 -1.22 6.37 -1.43
C ILE A 94 -0.50 6.96 -2.65
N SER A 95 0.79 6.68 -2.80
CA SER A 95 1.52 6.88 -4.05
C SER A 95 1.50 5.58 -4.85
N SER A 96 1.54 5.65 -6.19
CA SER A 96 1.54 4.46 -7.05
C SER A 96 2.56 4.54 -8.19
N TYR A 97 2.15 4.69 -9.45
CA TYR A 97 3.04 4.61 -10.60
C TYR A 97 3.81 5.89 -10.89
N ARG A 98 5.03 5.75 -11.44
CA ARG A 98 5.74 6.85 -12.10
C ARG A 98 5.34 6.91 -13.57
N LEU A 99 5.00 8.10 -14.06
CA LEU A 99 4.40 8.30 -15.37
C LEU A 99 5.31 9.12 -16.31
N THR A 100 6.60 9.23 -16.00
CA THR A 100 7.56 10.06 -16.75
C THR A 100 7.66 9.71 -18.22
N ARG A 101 7.44 8.43 -18.57
CA ARG A 101 7.55 7.93 -19.95
C ARG A 101 6.43 8.40 -20.88
N PHE A 102 5.35 8.96 -20.34
CA PHE A 102 4.19 9.39 -21.10
C PHE A 102 4.24 10.89 -21.35
N SER A 103 3.94 11.31 -22.59
CA SER A 103 4.09 12.70 -23.01
C SER A 103 2.88 13.57 -22.66
N ASN A 104 1.71 12.96 -22.46
CA ASN A 104 0.46 13.67 -22.21
C ASN A 104 -0.48 12.92 -21.26
N LEU A 105 -1.50 13.63 -20.77
CA LEU A 105 -2.45 13.11 -19.80
C LEU A 105 -3.25 11.90 -20.31
N GLU A 106 -3.63 11.87 -21.59
CA GLU A 106 -4.44 10.77 -22.13
C GLU A 106 -3.66 9.45 -22.17
N GLN A 107 -2.38 9.49 -22.53
CA GLN A 107 -1.50 8.33 -22.42
C GLN A 107 -1.34 7.87 -20.97
N MET A 108 -1.19 8.81 -20.03
CA MET A 108 -1.11 8.50 -18.60
C MET A 108 -2.39 7.81 -18.10
N LYS A 109 -3.56 8.36 -18.43
CA LYS A 109 -4.87 7.78 -18.06
C LYS A 109 -5.05 6.38 -18.64
N ALA A 110 -4.73 6.19 -19.92
CA ALA A 110 -4.81 4.89 -20.58
C ALA A 110 -3.90 3.85 -19.92
N PHE A 111 -2.68 4.23 -19.56
CA PHE A 111 -1.75 3.36 -18.84
C PHE A 111 -2.29 2.98 -17.45
N ILE A 112 -2.77 3.96 -16.67
CA ILE A 112 -3.31 3.73 -15.32
C ILE A 112 -4.43 2.70 -15.36
N ASP A 113 -5.38 2.85 -16.29
CA ASP A 113 -6.58 2.02 -16.33
C ASP A 113 -6.36 0.64 -16.98
N LYS A 114 -5.36 0.48 -17.85
CA LYS A 114 -5.17 -0.76 -18.62
C LYS A 114 -3.95 -1.58 -18.18
N GLU A 115 -2.79 -0.97 -18.16
CA GLU A 115 -1.52 -1.67 -17.92
C GLU A 115 -1.18 -1.71 -16.44
N ALA A 116 -1.33 -0.57 -15.77
CA ALA A 116 -0.91 -0.40 -14.39
C ALA A 116 -1.86 -1.10 -13.42
N SER A 117 -3.16 -1.14 -13.73
CA SER A 117 -4.21 -1.80 -12.92
C SER A 117 -4.37 -3.29 -13.24
N ASN A 118 -3.25 -4.01 -13.41
CA ASN A 118 -3.23 -5.45 -13.71
C ASN A 118 -3.34 -6.34 -12.45
N PHE A 119 -3.76 -5.78 -11.33
CA PHE A 119 -3.99 -6.47 -10.05
C PHE A 119 -5.45 -6.40 -9.62
N ASP A 120 -5.79 -7.07 -8.51
CA ASP A 120 -7.15 -7.13 -7.99
C ASP A 120 -7.38 -6.16 -6.83
N VAL A 121 -6.37 -5.99 -5.97
CA VAL A 121 -6.47 -5.13 -4.78
C VAL A 121 -5.16 -4.38 -4.50
N TYR A 122 -5.28 -3.19 -3.94
CA TYR A 122 -4.22 -2.59 -3.15
C TYR A 122 -4.29 -3.12 -1.72
N LEU A 123 -3.14 -3.50 -1.17
CA LEU A 123 -2.95 -3.66 0.27
C LEU A 123 -2.10 -2.51 0.78
N CYS A 124 -2.75 -1.60 1.48
CA CYS A 124 -2.14 -0.37 1.96
C CYS A 124 -1.82 -0.47 3.45
N CYS A 125 -0.56 -0.30 3.84
CA CYS A 125 -0.16 -0.11 5.23
C CYS A 125 0.05 1.38 5.51
N ALA A 126 -0.89 1.99 6.23
CA ALA A 126 -0.78 3.37 6.69
C ALA A 126 -0.11 3.42 8.06
N ARG A 127 0.82 4.35 8.25
CA ARG A 127 1.51 4.57 9.52
C ARG A 127 1.19 5.96 10.09
N ALA A 128 0.99 6.02 11.40
CA ALA A 128 1.03 7.25 12.16
C ALA A 128 1.81 7.04 13.47
N ASP A 129 2.72 7.96 13.79
CA ASP A 129 3.37 8.03 15.10
C ASP A 129 2.60 9.06 15.93
N GLN A 130 1.99 8.65 17.04
CA GLN A 130 1.10 9.47 17.88
C GLN A 130 1.37 9.22 19.36
N LYS A 131 1.65 10.28 20.14
CA LYS A 131 1.66 10.28 21.62
C LYS A 131 2.38 9.06 22.23
N GLY A 132 3.62 8.81 21.81
CA GLY A 132 4.44 7.70 22.33
C GLY A 132 4.02 6.32 21.83
N LYS A 133 3.26 6.24 20.73
CA LYS A 133 2.88 4.98 20.08
C LYS A 133 3.08 5.08 18.56
N ARG A 134 3.49 3.99 17.95
CA ARG A 134 3.41 3.77 16.51
C ARG A 134 2.14 2.99 16.18
N VAL A 135 1.36 3.51 15.23
CA VAL A 135 0.11 2.92 14.78
C VAL A 135 0.24 2.52 13.31
N TYR A 136 -0.02 1.26 13.02
CA TYR A 136 -0.16 0.73 11.67
C TYR A 136 -1.62 0.37 11.40
N GLN A 137 -2.18 0.84 10.30
CA GLN A 137 -3.53 0.51 9.85
C GLN A 137 -3.47 -0.05 8.44
N VAL A 138 -4.01 -1.25 8.27
CA VAL A 138 -3.97 -1.97 6.99
C VAL A 138 -5.34 -1.87 6.33
N PHE A 139 -5.33 -1.37 5.10
CA PHE A 139 -6.52 -1.20 4.28
C PHE A 139 -6.46 -2.07 3.03
N LEU A 140 -7.58 -2.72 2.76
CA LEU A 140 -7.87 -3.41 1.51
C LEU A 140 -8.68 -2.47 0.62
N ILE A 141 -8.19 -2.23 -0.60
CA ILE A 141 -8.81 -1.31 -1.55
C ILE A 141 -8.93 -2.04 -2.89
N PRO A 142 -10.12 -2.18 -3.47
CA PRO A 142 -10.26 -2.77 -4.81
C PRO A 142 -9.48 -1.96 -5.85
N ALA A 143 -8.81 -2.63 -6.79
CA ALA A 143 -8.05 -1.94 -7.85
C ALA A 143 -8.95 -1.05 -8.72
N ASN A 144 -10.22 -1.43 -8.87
CA ASN A 144 -11.22 -0.71 -9.64
C ASN A 144 -12.00 0.36 -8.83
N VAL A 145 -11.49 0.78 -7.66
CA VAL A 145 -12.14 1.82 -6.84
C VAL A 145 -12.24 3.17 -7.58
N PHE A 146 -11.37 3.40 -8.57
CA PHE A 146 -11.46 4.53 -9.49
C PHE A 146 -11.04 4.12 -10.91
N SER A 147 -11.41 4.92 -11.90
CA SER A 147 -10.86 4.90 -13.26
C SER A 147 -10.32 6.29 -13.57
N ALA A 148 -9.08 6.39 -14.00
CA ALA A 148 -8.48 7.65 -14.41
C ALA A 148 -9.24 8.29 -15.59
N GLN A 149 -9.82 7.48 -16.47
CA GLN A 149 -10.66 7.96 -17.58
C GLN A 149 -11.96 8.61 -17.13
N SER A 150 -12.54 8.19 -16.00
CA SER A 150 -13.81 8.72 -15.50
C SER A 150 -13.67 9.97 -14.62
N LEU A 151 -12.45 10.41 -14.31
CA LEU A 151 -12.22 11.59 -13.47
C LEU A 151 -12.29 12.88 -14.28
N SER A 152 -12.76 13.96 -13.64
CA SER A 152 -12.65 15.31 -14.17
C SER A 152 -11.26 15.85 -13.89
N TRP A 153 -10.44 16.02 -14.94
CA TRP A 153 -9.05 16.45 -14.81
C TRP A 153 -8.86 17.94 -15.06
N LEU A 154 -8.03 18.56 -14.21
CA LEU A 154 -7.58 19.93 -14.32
C LEU A 154 -6.06 19.98 -14.37
N LYS A 155 -5.53 20.82 -15.26
CA LYS A 155 -4.10 21.13 -15.30
C LYS A 155 -3.78 22.06 -14.14
N THR A 156 -2.73 21.75 -13.39
CA THR A 156 -2.22 22.58 -12.29
C THR A 156 -0.81 23.05 -12.58
N THR A 157 -0.30 23.99 -11.79
CA THR A 157 1.10 24.43 -11.87
C THR A 157 2.09 23.29 -11.62
N SER A 158 1.71 22.29 -10.82
CA SER A 158 2.56 21.18 -10.41
C SER A 158 2.30 19.86 -11.17
N GLY A 159 1.32 19.84 -12.09
CA GLY A 159 0.99 18.68 -12.90
C GLY A 159 -0.50 18.60 -13.25
N TRP A 160 -1.16 17.52 -12.84
CA TRP A 160 -2.58 17.29 -13.12
C TRP A 160 -3.31 16.82 -11.87
N GLN A 161 -4.58 17.21 -11.73
CA GLN A 161 -5.45 16.75 -10.65
C GLN A 161 -6.78 16.29 -11.24
N GLY A 162 -7.16 15.05 -10.96
CA GLY A 162 -8.46 14.45 -11.28
C GLY A 162 -9.30 14.29 -10.03
N SER A 163 -10.61 14.44 -10.13
CA SER A 163 -11.54 14.14 -9.03
C SER A 163 -12.89 13.60 -9.52
N ASN A 164 -13.63 12.97 -8.62
CA ASN A 164 -15.02 12.56 -8.84
C ASN A 164 -15.93 12.95 -7.65
N ASN A 165 -17.24 12.68 -7.80
CA ASN A 165 -18.25 13.02 -6.79
C ASN A 165 -18.17 12.15 -5.52
N ASP A 166 -17.49 11.01 -5.59
CA ASP A 166 -17.25 10.16 -4.42
C ASP A 166 -16.14 10.72 -3.51
N GLY A 167 -15.54 11.86 -3.87
CA GLY A 167 -14.46 12.48 -3.09
C GLY A 167 -13.08 11.86 -3.34
N ILE A 168 -12.93 11.04 -4.39
CA ILE A 168 -11.63 10.53 -4.82
C ILE A 168 -10.87 11.66 -5.50
N ILE A 169 -9.61 11.85 -5.11
CA ILE A 169 -8.71 12.83 -5.69
C ILE A 169 -7.45 12.12 -6.17
N VAL A 170 -7.12 12.30 -7.44
CA VAL A 170 -5.91 11.75 -8.06
C VAL A 170 -5.01 12.88 -8.51
N LYS A 171 -3.71 12.81 -8.24
CA LYS A 171 -2.73 13.81 -8.67
C LYS A 171 -1.59 13.15 -9.42
N ILE A 172 -1.15 13.78 -10.50
CA ILE A 172 0.09 13.44 -11.19
C ILE A 172 1.05 14.59 -10.95
N VAL A 173 2.11 14.34 -10.18
CA VAL A 173 3.03 15.38 -9.69
C VAL A 173 4.33 15.38 -10.47
N LYS A 174 4.59 16.44 -11.24
CA LYS A 174 5.73 16.53 -12.16
C LYS A 174 7.09 16.37 -11.48
N LYS A 175 7.29 17.08 -10.36
CA LYS A 175 8.57 17.09 -9.61
C LYS A 175 9.00 15.72 -9.08
N MET A 176 8.09 14.76 -9.04
CA MET A 176 8.33 13.40 -8.55
C MET A 176 8.33 12.39 -9.70
N SER A 177 8.90 12.72 -10.86
CA SER A 177 8.88 11.82 -12.03
C SER A 177 7.44 11.48 -12.47
N ASN A 178 6.57 12.50 -12.52
CA ASN A 178 5.13 12.33 -12.77
C ASN A 178 4.49 11.24 -11.88
N GLN A 179 4.84 11.20 -10.59
CA GLN A 179 4.30 10.23 -9.65
C GLN A 179 2.77 10.40 -9.52
N LEU A 180 2.05 9.29 -9.64
CA LEU A 180 0.63 9.20 -9.31
C LEU A 180 0.45 9.15 -7.80
N TRP A 181 -0.44 10.00 -7.29
CA TRP A 181 -0.94 10.01 -5.93
C TRP A 181 -2.45 9.86 -5.95
N VAL A 182 -2.99 9.00 -5.10
CA VAL A 182 -4.43 8.73 -4.99
C VAL A 182 -4.83 8.99 -3.55
N THR A 183 -5.80 9.87 -3.35
CA THR A 183 -6.43 10.15 -2.06
C THR A 183 -7.86 9.65 -2.12
N LEU A 184 -8.18 8.74 -1.21
CA LEU A 184 -9.47 8.05 -1.11
C LEU A 184 -10.11 8.39 0.23
N PRO A 185 -11.43 8.66 0.27
CA PRO A 185 -12.16 8.61 1.53
C PRO A 185 -12.05 7.23 2.18
N VAL A 186 -11.83 7.19 3.50
CA VAL A 186 -11.62 5.93 4.22
C VAL A 186 -12.83 5.00 4.13
N HIS A 187 -14.05 5.51 3.95
CA HIS A 187 -15.26 4.69 3.80
C HIS A 187 -15.27 3.84 2.50
N LEU A 188 -14.47 4.20 1.49
CA LEU A 188 -14.26 3.40 0.28
C LEU A 188 -13.19 2.30 0.48
N CYS A 189 -12.51 2.31 1.62
CA CYS A 189 -11.45 1.39 1.98
C CYS A 189 -11.93 0.43 3.07
N LYS A 190 -11.61 -0.87 2.97
CA LYS A 190 -11.88 -1.82 4.05
C LYS A 190 -10.67 -1.89 4.97
N LYS A 191 -10.76 -1.34 6.19
CA LYS A 191 -9.74 -1.59 7.23
C LYS A 191 -9.80 -3.06 7.64
N ILE A 192 -8.68 -3.78 7.52
CA ILE A 192 -8.59 -5.21 7.85
C ILE A 192 -7.74 -5.48 9.10
N ALA A 193 -6.79 -4.60 9.44
CA ALA A 193 -5.97 -4.73 10.64
C ALA A 193 -5.58 -3.36 11.21
N GLU A 194 -5.35 -3.32 12.52
CA GLU A 194 -4.81 -2.17 13.23
C GLU A 194 -3.85 -2.67 14.31
N VAL A 195 -2.63 -2.15 14.33
CA VAL A 195 -1.59 -2.49 15.30
C VAL A 195 -1.14 -1.20 15.97
N LYS A 196 -1.18 -1.17 17.30
CA LYS A 196 -0.72 -0.06 18.13
C LYS A 196 0.42 -0.56 18.99
N LEU A 197 1.59 0.02 18.82
CA LEU A 197 2.81 -0.34 19.54
C LEU A 197 3.27 0.87 20.36
N PRO A 198 3.34 0.77 21.69
CA PRO A 198 4.14 1.69 22.50
C PRO A 198 5.55 1.85 21.93
N VAL A 199 6.12 3.05 21.98
CA VAL A 199 7.50 3.29 21.51
C VAL A 199 8.51 2.42 22.26
N GLY A 200 8.28 2.14 23.55
CA GLY A 200 9.13 1.23 24.33
C GLY A 200 9.05 -0.25 23.94
N ASP A 201 8.06 -0.63 23.12
CA ASP A 201 7.93 -1.99 22.59
C ASP A 201 8.54 -2.13 21.18
N LEU A 202 9.08 -1.04 20.62
CA LEU A 202 9.81 -1.09 19.37
C LEU A 202 11.21 -1.65 19.61
N GLY A 203 11.80 -2.24 18.56
CA GLY A 203 13.20 -2.66 18.62
C GLY A 203 14.15 -1.49 18.80
N LEU A 204 15.44 -1.78 18.96
CA LEU A 204 16.46 -0.75 19.17
C LEU A 204 16.74 0.06 17.88
N GLU A 205 17.14 1.32 18.05
CA GLU A 205 17.83 2.07 17.00
C GLU A 205 19.30 1.65 16.94
N LEU A 206 19.96 1.87 15.79
CA LEU A 206 21.38 1.53 15.64
C LEU A 206 22.27 2.34 16.60
N SER A 207 21.88 3.57 16.92
CA SER A 207 22.54 4.41 17.93
C SER A 207 22.52 3.78 19.32
N ASP A 208 21.40 3.14 19.70
CA ASP A 208 21.25 2.48 20.99
C ASP A 208 22.19 1.28 21.13
N VAL A 209 22.37 0.52 20.04
CA VAL A 209 23.28 -0.63 20.00
C VAL A 209 24.73 -0.19 20.15
N LEU A 210 25.09 0.95 19.54
CA LEU A 210 26.45 1.48 19.55
C LEU A 210 26.80 2.30 20.80
N ASN A 211 25.85 2.50 21.74
CA ASN A 211 26.01 3.35 22.94
C ASN A 211 26.56 4.76 22.65
N LEU A 212 26.30 5.32 21.46
CA LEU A 212 26.92 6.58 21.01
C LEU A 212 26.44 7.82 21.77
N ASP A 213 25.41 7.68 22.61
CA ASP A 213 24.84 8.77 23.42
C ASP A 213 25.33 8.79 24.87
N LYS A 214 26.23 7.88 25.27
CA LYS A 214 26.96 8.03 26.54
C LYS A 214 28.15 8.96 26.32
N LYS A 215 27.87 10.27 26.40
CA LYS A 215 28.92 11.25 26.71
C LYS A 215 29.32 11.05 28.17
N ASP A 216 30.54 10.58 28.37
CA ASP A 216 31.26 10.70 29.65
C ASP A 216 31.44 12.19 30.04
#